data_AF-A0A7V0XG75-F1
#
_entry.id   AF-A0A7V0XG75-F1
#
_cell.length_a   1.000
_cell.length_b   1.000
_cell.length_c   1.000
_cell.angle_alpha   90.00
_cell.angle_beta   90.00
_cell.angle_gamma   90.00
#
_symmetry.space_group_name_H-M   'P 1'
#
loop_
_entity.id
_entity.type
_entity.pdbx_description
1 polymer ?
#
loop_
_entity_poly.entity_id
_entity_poly.type
_entity_poly.pdbx_seq_one_letter_code
_entity_poly.pdbx_strand_id
1 'polypeptide(L)'
;MGLLDDEPVASISAVRYGDNFGFIGFYIVKNSLRGNGLGAKLADAALHYLEGRNIGLDGVLDQQEYYQRHGFTIAHRNIRFACSGGGEKPDNFSFSSLANIPFEKITDYDAQHFFTRRDNFLNSWIKAEGHYGLALIQQQQIRAYGVIRPCIEGYKIGPLFAENGHLAEALFLALKSHTPENDSVYLDIPELNKNGLELAEKYEMQQVFEKARMYNLFDPKLPLEKIFGISSFELG
;
A
#
# COMPACT_ATOMS: atom_id res chain seq x y z
N MET A 1 -7.85 -10.67 17.33
CA MET A 1 -6.65 -10.66 18.20
C MET A 1 -6.62 -11.96 18.97
N GLY A 2 -5.43 -12.53 19.20
CA GLY A 2 -5.22 -13.64 20.12
C GLY A 2 -4.63 -13.13 21.43
N LEU A 3 -5.31 -13.40 22.54
CA LEU A 3 -4.90 -13.01 23.89
C LEU A 3 -4.54 -14.25 24.71
N LEU A 4 -3.54 -14.13 25.58
CA LEU A 4 -3.22 -15.10 26.62
C LEU A 4 -3.09 -14.31 27.92
N ASP A 5 -3.92 -14.59 28.92
CA ASP A 5 -3.99 -13.82 30.17
C ASP A 5 -4.13 -12.31 29.92
N ASP A 6 -5.06 -11.94 29.04
CA ASP A 6 -5.32 -10.57 28.53
C ASP A 6 -4.17 -9.88 27.77
N GLU A 7 -3.02 -10.55 27.63
CA GLU A 7 -1.89 -10.04 26.86
C GLU A 7 -2.01 -10.37 25.37
N PRO A 8 -1.85 -9.39 24.46
CA PRO A 8 -1.83 -9.68 23.03
C PRO A 8 -0.62 -10.54 22.66
N VAL A 9 -0.88 -11.73 22.14
CA VAL A 9 0.15 -12.70 21.73
C VAL A 9 0.15 -13.00 20.24
N ALA A 10 -0.96 -12.70 19.56
CA ALA A 10 -1.07 -12.86 18.11
C ALA A 10 -2.08 -11.88 17.50
N SER A 11 -1.87 -11.52 16.24
CA SER A 11 -2.74 -10.63 15.47
C SER A 11 -2.95 -11.12 14.05
N ILE A 12 -4.07 -10.71 13.46
CA ILE A 12 -4.36 -10.77 12.03
C ILE A 12 -5.37 -9.66 11.74
N SER A 13 -5.22 -8.94 10.63
CA SER A 13 -6.26 -8.08 10.08
C SER A 13 -6.92 -8.78 8.89
N ALA A 14 -8.23 -8.63 8.79
CA ALA A 14 -9.02 -9.09 7.66
C ALA A 14 -9.96 -7.96 7.25
N VAL A 15 -9.62 -7.26 6.17
CA VAL A 15 -10.33 -6.07 5.70
C VAL A 15 -11.26 -6.47 4.57
N ARG A 16 -12.53 -6.06 4.62
CA ARG A 16 -13.49 -6.22 3.52
C ARG A 16 -13.51 -4.94 2.69
N TYR A 17 -13.28 -5.08 1.40
CA TYR A 17 -13.43 -4.01 0.42
C TYR A 17 -14.62 -4.35 -0.47
N GLY A 18 -15.72 -3.63 -0.27
CA GLY A 18 -16.99 -3.92 -0.92
C GLY A 18 -17.43 -5.37 -0.71
N ASP A 19 -18.08 -5.92 -1.73
CA ASP A 19 -18.70 -7.24 -1.65
C ASP A 19 -17.76 -8.38 -2.06
N ASN A 20 -16.77 -8.11 -2.92
CA ASN A 20 -16.05 -9.15 -3.64
C ASN A 20 -14.55 -9.26 -3.32
N PHE A 21 -13.99 -8.32 -2.56
CA PHE A 21 -12.56 -8.32 -2.25
C PHE A 21 -12.27 -8.24 -0.74
N GLY A 22 -11.24 -8.98 -0.32
CA GLY A 22 -10.72 -8.95 1.03
C GLY A 22 -9.19 -8.81 1.03
N PHE A 23 -8.63 -8.27 2.11
CA PHE A 23 -7.18 -8.19 2.28
C PHE A 23 -6.76 -8.65 3.67
N ILE A 24 -5.76 -9.52 3.74
CA ILE A 24 -5.19 -10.03 4.99
C ILE A 24 -3.83 -9.36 5.23
N GLY A 25 -3.66 -8.82 6.43
CA GLY A 25 -2.43 -8.19 6.90
C GLY A 25 -2.18 -8.49 8.37
N PHE A 26 -1.10 -7.91 8.91
CA PHE A 26 -0.74 -8.01 10.33
C PHE A 26 -0.79 -9.42 10.93
N TYR A 27 -0.51 -10.46 10.13
CA TYR A 27 -0.49 -11.85 10.57
C TYR A 27 0.81 -12.14 11.34
N ILE A 28 0.73 -12.02 12.67
CA ILE A 28 1.90 -12.02 13.55
C ILE A 28 1.58 -12.89 14.77
N VAL A 29 2.52 -13.74 15.17
CA VAL A 29 2.51 -14.47 16.43
C VAL A 29 3.83 -14.17 17.16
N LYS A 30 3.77 -13.87 18.47
CA LYS A 30 4.95 -13.70 19.33
C LYS A 30 5.90 -14.88 19.13
N ASN A 31 7.20 -14.60 18.99
CA ASN A 31 8.19 -15.59 18.56
C ASN A 31 8.19 -16.86 19.44
N SER A 32 8.12 -16.68 20.77
CA SER A 32 8.08 -17.76 21.76
C SER A 32 6.83 -18.66 21.69
N LEU A 33 5.79 -18.24 20.97
CA LEU A 33 4.50 -18.93 20.87
C LEU A 33 4.22 -19.48 19.45
N ARG A 34 5.16 -19.29 18.52
CA ARG A 34 5.05 -19.86 17.16
C ARG A 34 5.08 -21.40 17.21
N GLY A 35 4.47 -22.05 16.23
CA GLY A 35 4.36 -23.52 16.17
C GLY A 35 3.24 -24.14 17.03
N ASN A 36 2.56 -23.37 17.87
CA ASN A 36 1.49 -23.86 18.75
C ASN A 36 0.07 -23.76 18.14
N GLY A 37 -0.05 -23.60 16.82
CA GLY A 37 -1.34 -23.49 16.12
C GLY A 37 -2.12 -22.18 16.32
N LEU A 38 -1.60 -21.21 17.10
CA LEU A 38 -2.27 -19.91 17.31
C LEU A 38 -2.48 -19.15 16.00
N GLY A 39 -1.47 -19.15 15.13
CA GLY A 39 -1.57 -18.50 13.82
C GLY A 39 -2.64 -19.12 12.93
N ALA A 40 -2.70 -20.46 12.90
CA ALA A 40 -3.70 -21.18 12.12
C ALA A 40 -5.13 -20.82 12.56
N LYS A 41 -5.40 -20.78 13.87
CA LYS A 41 -6.72 -20.36 14.40
C LYS A 41 -7.10 -18.94 13.96
N LEU A 42 -6.14 -18.02 13.93
CA LEU A 42 -6.37 -16.66 13.45
C LEU A 42 -6.62 -16.62 11.94
N ALA A 43 -5.86 -17.40 11.17
CA ALA A 43 -6.03 -17.52 9.73
C ALA A 43 -7.42 -18.10 9.39
N ASP A 44 -7.86 -19.16 10.08
CA ASP A 44 -9.19 -19.76 9.90
C ASP A 44 -10.30 -18.74 10.15
N ALA A 45 -10.20 -17.97 11.23
CA ALA A 45 -11.17 -16.91 11.54
C ALA A 45 -11.19 -15.81 10.47
N ALA A 46 -10.01 -15.39 9.97
CA ALA A 46 -9.90 -14.38 8.92
C ALA A 46 -10.46 -14.88 7.58
N LEU A 47 -10.15 -16.12 7.18
CA LEU A 47 -10.65 -16.73 5.95
C LEU A 47 -12.15 -16.93 6.00
N HIS A 48 -12.70 -17.38 7.13
CA HIS A 48 -14.15 -17.49 7.32
C HIS A 48 -14.83 -16.11 7.25
N TYR A 49 -14.27 -15.09 7.88
CA TYR A 49 -14.81 -13.72 7.80
C TYR A 49 -14.81 -13.15 6.38
N LEU A 50 -13.83 -13.54 5.55
CA LEU A 50 -13.69 -13.11 4.16
C LEU A 50 -14.31 -14.09 3.15
N GLU A 51 -15.10 -15.06 3.60
CA GLU A 51 -15.74 -16.04 2.72
C GLU A 51 -16.54 -15.36 1.60
N GLY A 52 -16.47 -15.95 0.40
CA GLY A 52 -17.09 -15.43 -0.81
C GLY A 52 -16.31 -14.30 -1.51
N ARG A 53 -15.11 -13.92 -1.03
CA ARG A 53 -14.26 -12.88 -1.63
C ARG A 53 -12.99 -13.44 -2.24
N ASN A 54 -12.47 -12.76 -3.25
CA ASN A 54 -11.06 -12.88 -3.60
C ASN A 54 -10.23 -12.19 -2.51
N ILE A 55 -9.22 -12.86 -1.98
CA ILE A 55 -8.43 -12.41 -0.85
C ILE A 55 -7.01 -12.13 -1.33
N GLY A 56 -6.55 -10.89 -1.15
CA GLY A 56 -5.16 -10.50 -1.33
C GLY A 56 -4.37 -10.53 -0.02
N LEU A 57 -3.07 -10.78 -0.14
CA LEU A 57 -2.09 -10.52 0.93
C LEU A 57 -0.73 -10.16 0.31
N ASP A 58 0.12 -9.49 1.10
CA ASP A 58 1.54 -9.37 0.79
C ASP A 58 2.34 -10.28 1.75
N GLY A 59 2.87 -11.38 1.21
CA GLY A 59 3.59 -12.41 1.94
C GLY A 59 5.09 -12.13 2.01
N VAL A 60 5.63 -12.11 3.23
CA VAL A 60 7.09 -12.13 3.44
C VAL A 60 7.68 -13.43 2.87
N LEU A 61 8.93 -13.37 2.39
CA LEU A 61 9.61 -14.50 1.73
C LEU A 61 9.45 -15.82 2.50
N ASP A 62 9.70 -15.81 3.80
CA ASP A 62 9.63 -16.99 4.68
C ASP A 62 8.23 -17.63 4.77
N GLN A 63 7.17 -16.91 4.41
CA GLN A 63 5.78 -17.37 4.55
C GLN A 63 5.11 -17.73 3.21
N GLN A 64 5.79 -17.54 2.08
CA GLN A 64 5.19 -17.75 0.75
C GLN A 64 4.74 -19.20 0.53
N GLU A 65 5.58 -20.18 0.88
CA GLU A 65 5.22 -21.60 0.78
C GLU A 65 4.02 -21.94 1.68
N TYR A 66 3.95 -21.34 2.87
CA TYR A 66 2.81 -21.53 3.76
C TYR A 66 1.52 -21.03 3.08
N TYR A 67 1.53 -19.82 2.50
CA TYR A 67 0.34 -19.29 1.81
C TYR A 67 -0.02 -20.10 0.57
N GLN A 68 0.96 -20.60 -0.19
CA GLN A 68 0.71 -21.47 -1.35
C GLN A 68 0.01 -22.77 -0.97
N ARG A 69 0.44 -23.41 0.13
CA ARG A 69 -0.25 -24.59 0.67
C ARG A 69 -1.69 -24.31 1.12
N HIS A 70 -2.04 -23.04 1.35
CA HIS A 70 -3.38 -22.59 1.73
C HIS A 70 -4.13 -21.91 0.57
N GLY A 71 -3.74 -22.21 -0.68
CA GLY A 71 -4.48 -21.83 -1.88
C GLY A 71 -4.13 -20.46 -2.46
N PHE A 72 -3.11 -19.77 -1.94
CA PHE A 72 -2.67 -18.49 -2.50
C PHE A 72 -1.66 -18.67 -3.63
N THR A 73 -1.80 -17.91 -4.70
CA THR A 73 -0.86 -17.88 -5.83
C THR A 73 -0.14 -16.54 -5.87
N ILE A 74 1.18 -16.58 -6.13
CA ILE A 74 2.00 -15.37 -6.30
C ILE A 74 1.59 -14.66 -7.60
N ALA A 75 1.38 -13.34 -7.51
CA ALA A 75 1.12 -12.48 -8.66
C ALA A 75 2.36 -11.70 -9.10
N HIS A 76 3.04 -11.04 -8.16
CA HIS A 76 4.27 -10.26 -8.37
C HIS A 76 4.91 -9.93 -7.01
N ARG A 77 6.14 -9.39 -7.00
CA ARG A 77 6.75 -8.77 -5.83
C ARG A 77 6.42 -7.29 -5.72
N ASN A 78 6.25 -6.82 -4.49
CA ASN A 78 6.29 -5.41 -4.13
C ASN A 78 7.60 -5.16 -3.38
N ILE A 79 8.38 -4.19 -3.86
CA ILE A 79 9.72 -3.86 -3.38
C ILE A 79 9.64 -2.53 -2.63
N ARG A 80 10.10 -2.50 -1.38
CA ARG A 80 10.23 -1.28 -0.60
C ARG A 80 11.57 -0.63 -0.86
N PHE A 81 11.51 0.59 -1.36
CA PHE A 81 12.64 1.48 -1.51
C PHE A 81 12.64 2.54 -0.42
N ALA A 82 13.82 3.00 -0.03
CA ALA A 82 14.05 4.06 0.94
C ALA A 82 14.98 5.13 0.35
N CYS A 83 14.67 6.39 0.61
CA CYS A 83 15.55 7.52 0.34
C CYS A 83 15.46 8.54 1.47
N SER A 84 16.34 9.53 1.48
CA SER A 84 16.20 10.70 2.34
C SER A 84 14.96 11.52 1.97
N GLY A 85 14.43 12.30 2.90
CA GLY A 85 13.30 13.20 2.71
C GLY A 85 13.66 14.56 2.09
N GLY A 86 12.76 15.53 2.23
CA GLY A 86 13.00 16.92 1.83
C GLY A 86 13.23 17.14 0.33
N GLY A 87 14.02 18.14 -0.01
CA GLY A 87 14.23 18.61 -1.39
C GLY A 87 13.15 19.57 -1.87
N GLU A 88 13.18 19.90 -3.16
CA GLU A 88 12.33 20.93 -3.75
C GLU A 88 11.07 20.35 -4.39
N LYS A 89 9.94 21.02 -4.13
CA LYS A 89 8.69 20.76 -4.84
C LYS A 89 8.80 21.30 -6.27
N PRO A 90 8.44 20.53 -7.31
CA PRO A 90 8.49 21.02 -8.69
C PRO A 90 7.54 22.21 -8.93
N ASP A 91 8.04 23.31 -9.47
CA ASP A 91 7.24 24.54 -9.71
C ASP A 91 6.43 24.51 -11.02
N ASN A 92 6.80 23.65 -11.97
CA ASN A 92 6.16 23.55 -13.28
C ASN A 92 4.86 22.72 -13.27
N PHE A 93 4.37 22.32 -12.09
CA PHE A 93 3.18 21.50 -11.91
C PHE A 93 2.16 22.18 -10.99
N SER A 94 0.88 22.04 -11.33
CA SER A 94 -0.22 22.51 -10.48
C SER A 94 -0.69 21.37 -9.56
N PHE A 95 -0.27 21.44 -8.30
CA PHE A 95 -0.68 20.50 -7.26
C PHE A 95 -1.90 21.03 -6.50
N SER A 96 -2.87 20.16 -6.26
CA SER A 96 -4.01 20.42 -5.38
C SER A 96 -3.95 19.52 -4.15
N SER A 97 -4.20 20.08 -2.97
CA SER A 97 -4.43 19.28 -1.77
C SER A 97 -5.65 18.38 -1.98
N LEU A 98 -5.56 17.11 -1.57
CA LEU A 98 -6.71 16.19 -1.64
C LEU A 98 -7.92 16.72 -0.85
N ALA A 99 -7.70 17.51 0.21
CA ALA A 99 -8.78 18.11 0.99
C ALA A 99 -9.62 19.13 0.19
N ASN A 100 -9.07 19.68 -0.91
CA ASN A 100 -9.74 20.68 -1.76
C ASN A 100 -10.40 20.05 -3.00
N ILE A 101 -10.30 18.74 -3.18
CA ILE A 101 -10.86 18.03 -4.32
C ILE A 101 -12.15 17.34 -3.88
N PRO A 102 -13.23 17.37 -4.70
CA PRO A 102 -14.43 16.59 -4.40
C PRO A 102 -14.08 15.12 -4.15
N PHE A 103 -14.45 14.60 -2.98
CA PHE A 103 -14.04 13.28 -2.51
C PHE A 103 -14.38 12.16 -3.52
N GLU A 104 -15.53 12.27 -4.19
CA GLU A 104 -15.97 11.34 -5.23
C GLU A 104 -14.94 11.19 -6.36
N LYS A 105 -14.35 12.31 -6.84
CA LYS A 105 -13.30 12.28 -7.88
C LYS A 105 -12.06 11.51 -7.43
N ILE A 106 -11.71 11.60 -6.14
CA ILE A 106 -10.57 10.87 -5.57
C ILE A 106 -10.88 9.37 -5.55
N THR A 107 -12.06 9.00 -5.03
CA THR A 107 -12.49 7.61 -4.96
C THR A 107 -12.67 6.94 -6.32
N ASP A 108 -13.14 7.69 -7.33
CA ASP A 108 -13.28 7.21 -8.71
C ASP A 108 -11.91 6.93 -9.35
N TYR A 109 -10.95 7.83 -9.13
CA TYR A 109 -9.61 7.66 -9.66
C TYR A 109 -8.85 6.52 -8.94
N ASP A 110 -8.98 6.43 -7.61
CA ASP A 110 -8.39 5.34 -6.82
C ASP A 110 -8.91 3.96 -7.24
N ALA A 111 -10.22 3.83 -7.51
CA ALA A 111 -10.85 2.58 -7.93
C ALA A 111 -10.37 2.07 -9.30
N GLN A 112 -9.63 2.87 -10.08
CA GLN A 112 -8.96 2.41 -11.30
C GLN A 112 -7.65 1.67 -11.01
N HIS A 113 -7.10 1.86 -9.82
CA HIS A 113 -5.80 1.34 -9.37
C HIS A 113 -5.96 0.35 -8.20
N PHE A 114 -7.19 0.12 -7.76
CA PHE A 114 -7.55 -0.82 -6.72
C PHE A 114 -8.77 -1.66 -7.15
N PHE A 115 -8.98 -2.81 -6.51
CA PHE A 115 -10.00 -3.81 -6.87
C PHE A 115 -11.43 -3.27 -6.93
N THR A 116 -11.71 -2.26 -6.13
CA THR A 116 -13.05 -1.71 -5.92
C THR A 116 -12.91 -0.33 -5.31
N ARG A 117 -14.01 0.42 -5.33
CA ARG A 117 -14.16 1.61 -4.49
C ARG A 117 -13.95 1.25 -3.02
N ARG A 118 -13.18 2.08 -2.32
CA ARG A 118 -12.79 1.89 -0.91
C ARG A 118 -12.95 3.17 -0.10
N ASP A 119 -14.13 3.76 -0.22
CA ASP A 119 -14.49 5.09 0.28
C ASP A 119 -14.23 5.26 1.79
N ASN A 120 -14.66 4.29 2.61
CA ASN A 120 -14.43 4.35 4.06
C ASN A 120 -12.94 4.36 4.41
N PHE A 121 -12.14 3.54 3.71
CA PHE A 121 -10.70 3.52 3.88
C PHE A 121 -10.09 4.87 3.47
N LEU A 122 -10.39 5.37 2.27
CA LEU A 122 -9.83 6.62 1.77
C LEU A 122 -10.23 7.83 2.61
N ASN A 123 -11.47 7.88 3.11
CA ASN A 123 -11.93 8.96 3.98
C ASN A 123 -11.12 9.02 5.27
N SER A 124 -10.85 7.86 5.90
CA SER A 124 -9.99 7.79 7.08
C SER A 124 -8.51 8.04 6.73
N TRP A 125 -8.04 7.48 5.61
CA TRP A 125 -6.64 7.56 5.19
C TRP A 125 -6.21 8.98 4.84
N ILE A 126 -7.05 9.75 4.14
CA ILE A 126 -6.68 11.11 3.72
C ILE A 126 -6.76 12.10 4.88
N LYS A 127 -7.63 11.84 5.86
CA LYS A 127 -7.90 12.75 6.99
C LYS A 127 -7.13 12.41 8.26
N ALA A 128 -6.40 11.30 8.28
CA ALA A 128 -5.61 10.90 9.45
C ALA A 128 -4.54 11.95 9.79
N GLU A 129 -4.25 12.07 11.08
CA GLU A 129 -3.27 13.04 11.57
C GLU A 129 -1.89 12.79 10.95
N GLY A 130 -1.25 13.86 10.47
CA GLY A 130 0.05 13.81 9.80
C GLY A 130 0.02 13.28 8.36
N HIS A 131 -1.13 12.85 7.84
CA HIS A 131 -1.24 12.45 6.44
C HIS A 131 -1.36 13.70 5.56
N TYR A 132 -0.52 13.75 4.53
CA TYR A 132 -0.48 14.83 3.55
C TYR A 132 -0.71 14.27 2.15
N GLY A 133 -1.79 14.71 1.52
CA GLY A 133 -2.23 14.23 0.21
C GLY A 133 -2.19 15.30 -0.86
N LEU A 134 -1.66 14.95 -2.03
CA LEU A 134 -1.63 15.80 -3.22
C LEU A 134 -2.20 15.08 -4.44
N ALA A 135 -2.74 15.86 -5.37
CA ALA A 135 -3.06 15.41 -6.72
C ALA A 135 -2.56 16.41 -7.78
N LEU A 136 -2.29 15.88 -8.97
CA LEU A 136 -2.09 16.64 -10.19
C LEU A 136 -3.38 16.62 -11.00
N ILE A 137 -3.87 17.81 -11.35
CA ILE A 137 -5.12 17.98 -12.10
C ILE A 137 -4.80 18.56 -13.48
N GLN A 138 -5.26 17.90 -14.53
CA GLN A 138 -5.22 18.41 -15.91
C GLN A 138 -6.61 18.27 -16.52
N GLN A 139 -7.09 19.30 -17.21
CA GLN A 139 -8.43 19.30 -17.84
C GLN A 139 -9.55 18.90 -16.85
N GLN A 140 -9.48 19.36 -15.60
CA GLN A 140 -10.43 19.07 -14.50
C GLN A 140 -10.50 17.60 -14.04
N GLN A 141 -9.56 16.76 -14.49
CA GLN A 141 -9.42 15.36 -14.09
C GLN A 141 -8.13 15.13 -13.31
N ILE A 142 -8.18 14.22 -12.34
CA ILE A 142 -6.99 13.74 -11.64
C ILE A 142 -6.17 12.90 -12.62
N ARG A 143 -4.87 13.18 -12.73
CA ARG A 143 -3.91 12.42 -13.57
C ARG A 143 -2.85 11.70 -12.74
N ALA A 144 -2.72 12.10 -11.48
CA ALA A 144 -1.93 11.44 -10.46
C ALA A 144 -2.41 11.90 -9.08
N TYR A 145 -2.34 11.02 -8.09
CA TYR A 145 -2.50 11.41 -6.69
C TYR A 145 -1.71 10.49 -5.77
N GLY A 146 -1.36 11.01 -4.60
CA GLY A 146 -0.70 10.21 -3.57
C GLY A 146 -0.78 10.85 -2.21
N VAL A 147 -0.42 10.03 -1.21
CA VAL A 147 -0.44 10.41 0.20
C VAL A 147 0.90 10.05 0.83
N ILE A 148 1.51 10.99 1.54
CA ILE A 148 2.64 10.73 2.43
C ILE A 148 2.17 10.82 3.88
N ARG A 149 2.69 9.96 4.74
CA ARG A 149 2.29 9.88 6.15
C ARG A 149 3.46 9.47 7.04
N PRO A 150 3.47 9.84 8.32
CA PRO A 150 4.45 9.34 9.27
C PRO A 150 4.30 7.83 9.48
N CYS A 151 5.42 7.16 9.75
CA CYS A 151 5.48 5.82 10.33
C CYS A 151 6.43 5.80 11.53
N ILE A 152 6.67 4.63 12.14
CA ILE A 152 7.53 4.52 13.35
C ILE A 152 8.89 5.18 13.12
N GLU A 153 9.47 4.96 11.95
CA GLU A 153 10.69 5.62 11.48
C GLU A 153 10.36 6.33 10.17
N GLY A 154 10.54 7.65 10.12
CA GLY A 154 10.33 8.45 8.91
C GLY A 154 8.90 8.47 8.38
N TYR A 155 8.76 8.47 7.05
CA TYR A 155 7.50 8.64 6.32
C TYR A 155 7.35 7.60 5.22
N LYS A 156 6.10 7.30 4.86
CA LYS A 156 5.81 6.42 3.72
C LYS A 156 4.82 7.07 2.77
N ILE A 157 5.17 7.04 1.50
CA ILE A 157 4.30 7.41 0.39
C ILE A 157 3.47 6.18 0.01
N GLY A 158 2.15 6.31 0.07
CA GLY A 158 1.22 5.23 -0.25
C GLY A 158 -0.26 5.66 -0.09
N PRO A 159 -1.08 5.55 -1.15
CA PRO A 159 -0.68 5.17 -2.50
C PRO A 159 0.11 6.28 -3.21
N LEU A 160 0.77 5.94 -4.32
CA LEU A 160 1.21 6.87 -5.35
C LEU A 160 0.77 6.31 -6.70
N PHE A 161 -0.29 6.88 -7.26
CA PHE A 161 -0.87 6.48 -8.53
C PHE A 161 -0.71 7.60 -9.54
N ALA A 162 -0.31 7.26 -10.76
CA ALA A 162 -0.04 8.23 -11.82
C ALA A 162 -0.16 7.58 -13.18
N GLU A 163 -0.63 8.34 -14.17
CA GLU A 163 -0.80 7.80 -15.52
C GLU A 163 0.51 7.51 -16.27
N ASN A 164 1.63 8.10 -15.85
CA ASN A 164 2.95 7.88 -16.44
C ASN A 164 4.07 8.29 -15.45
N GLY A 165 5.31 7.91 -15.79
CA GLY A 165 6.49 8.17 -14.95
C GLY A 165 6.76 9.65 -14.68
N HIS A 166 6.48 10.54 -15.64
CA HIS A 166 6.71 11.98 -15.47
C HIS A 166 5.79 12.59 -14.39
N LEU A 167 4.52 12.21 -14.39
CA LEU A 167 3.56 12.63 -13.36
C LEU A 167 3.87 11.99 -12.01
N ALA A 168 4.31 10.72 -12.01
CA ALA A 168 4.69 10.01 -10.80
C ALA A 168 5.90 10.67 -10.12
N GLU A 169 6.94 10.99 -10.88
CA GLU A 169 8.14 11.68 -10.41
C GLU A 169 7.79 13.02 -9.78
N ALA A 170 7.00 13.84 -10.48
CA ALA A 170 6.60 15.16 -9.98
C ALA A 170 5.85 15.07 -8.65
N LEU A 171 4.92 14.10 -8.54
CA LEU A 171 4.16 13.86 -7.32
C LEU A 171 5.03 13.28 -6.20
N PHE A 172 5.95 12.38 -6.51
CA PHE A 172 6.91 11.83 -5.56
C PHE A 172 7.76 12.95 -4.94
N LEU A 173 8.35 13.82 -5.76
CA LEU A 173 9.15 14.95 -5.29
C LEU A 173 8.34 15.91 -4.42
N ALA A 174 7.10 16.24 -4.83
CA ALA A 174 6.24 17.14 -4.07
C ALA A 174 5.77 16.57 -2.73
N LEU A 175 5.58 15.26 -2.63
CA LEU A 175 5.25 14.59 -1.37
C LEU A 175 6.49 14.49 -0.47
N LYS A 176 7.62 14.06 -1.04
CA LYS A 176 8.92 13.97 -0.36
C LYS A 176 9.38 15.32 0.22
N SER A 177 9.15 16.43 -0.49
CA SER A 177 9.49 17.77 -0.01
C SER A 177 8.70 18.22 1.23
N HIS A 178 7.63 17.51 1.60
CA HIS A 178 6.85 17.79 2.82
C HIS A 178 7.52 17.24 4.09
N THR A 179 8.58 16.43 3.97
CA THR A 179 9.27 15.82 5.11
C THR A 179 10.61 16.49 5.38
N PRO A 180 11.18 16.36 6.59
CA PRO A 180 12.55 16.77 6.87
C PRO A 180 13.57 16.05 5.98
N GLU A 181 14.68 16.73 5.65
CA GLU A 181 15.73 16.18 4.77
C GLU A 181 16.39 14.91 5.32
N ASN A 182 16.51 14.79 6.63
CA ASN A 182 17.19 13.65 7.28
C ASN A 182 16.26 12.47 7.61
N ASP A 183 14.95 12.63 7.41
CA ASP A 183 14.01 11.56 7.67
C ASP A 183 13.95 10.60 6.48
N SER A 184 13.79 9.31 6.75
CA SER A 184 13.61 8.31 5.69
C SER A 184 12.23 8.46 5.05
N VAL A 185 12.17 8.36 3.72
CA VAL A 185 10.93 8.25 2.95
C VAL A 185 10.91 6.90 2.25
N TYR A 186 9.83 6.15 2.46
CA TYR A 186 9.63 4.82 1.87
C TYR A 186 8.60 4.84 0.75
N LEU A 187 8.86 4.05 -0.30
CA LEU A 187 7.95 3.82 -1.41
C LEU A 187 7.90 2.31 -1.73
N ASP A 188 6.69 1.76 -1.80
CA ASP A 188 6.46 0.33 -2.08
C ASP A 188 6.05 0.13 -3.54
N ILE A 189 7.00 -0.25 -4.41
CA ILE A 189 6.85 -0.31 -5.86
C ILE A 189 6.56 -1.76 -6.30
N PRO A 190 5.50 -2.04 -7.07
CA PRO A 190 5.35 -3.33 -7.75
C PRO A 190 6.50 -3.56 -8.74
N GLU A 191 7.16 -4.71 -8.68
CA GLU A 191 8.34 -5.02 -9.52
C GLU A 191 8.07 -4.94 -11.03
N LEU A 192 6.81 -5.04 -11.43
CA LEU A 192 6.39 -4.96 -12.82
C LEU A 192 6.22 -3.51 -13.32
N ASN A 193 6.26 -2.51 -12.43
CA ASN A 193 6.26 -1.11 -12.81
C ASN A 193 7.68 -0.63 -13.16
N LYS A 194 8.05 -0.77 -14.43
CA LYS A 194 9.36 -0.34 -14.94
C LYS A 194 9.66 1.13 -14.68
N ASN A 195 8.71 2.02 -14.93
CA ASN A 195 8.88 3.45 -14.66
C ASN A 195 9.08 3.74 -13.16
N GLY A 196 8.45 2.95 -12.28
CA GLY A 196 8.66 3.03 -10.84
C GLY A 196 10.06 2.58 -10.43
N LEU A 197 10.59 1.52 -11.05
CA LEU A 197 11.97 1.10 -10.82
C LEU A 197 12.99 2.11 -11.37
N GLU A 198 12.74 2.70 -12.54
CA GLU A 198 13.54 3.80 -13.09
C GLU A 198 13.53 5.03 -12.18
N LEU A 199 12.38 5.33 -11.55
CA LEU A 199 12.29 6.39 -10.54
C LEU A 199 13.18 6.07 -9.32
N ALA A 200 13.12 4.83 -8.81
CA ALA A 200 13.95 4.41 -7.69
C ALA A 200 15.44 4.51 -8.02
N GLU A 201 15.85 4.08 -9.21
CA GLU A 201 17.23 4.20 -9.69
C GLU A 201 17.67 5.66 -9.83
N LYS A 202 16.86 6.50 -10.48
CA LYS A 202 17.15 7.93 -10.71
C LYS A 202 17.40 8.71 -9.41
N TYR A 203 16.72 8.34 -8.33
CA TYR A 203 16.87 8.97 -7.02
C TYR A 203 17.69 8.15 -6.03
N GLU A 204 18.48 7.19 -6.54
CA GLU A 204 19.40 6.36 -5.76
C GLU A 204 18.74 5.70 -4.53
N MET A 205 17.45 5.37 -4.65
CA MET A 205 16.70 4.77 -3.55
C MET A 205 17.22 3.36 -3.26
N GLN A 206 17.37 3.05 -1.99
CA GLN A 206 17.89 1.76 -1.56
C GLN A 206 16.74 0.77 -1.38
N GLN A 207 16.84 -0.42 -1.97
CA GLN A 207 15.93 -1.52 -1.65
C GLN A 207 16.18 -2.01 -0.22
N VAL A 208 15.17 -1.91 0.64
CA VAL A 208 15.28 -2.27 2.07
C VAL A 208 14.39 -3.43 2.49
N PHE A 209 13.38 -3.79 1.66
CA PHE A 209 12.46 -4.89 1.96
C PHE A 209 11.72 -5.34 0.70
N GLU A 210 11.16 -6.55 0.70
CA GLU A 210 10.23 -7.00 -0.34
C GLU A 210 9.20 -7.99 0.21
N LYS A 211 8.05 -8.06 -0.46
CA LYS A 211 6.99 -9.06 -0.23
C LYS A 211 6.43 -9.53 -1.57
N ALA A 212 5.84 -10.72 -1.60
CA ALA A 212 5.06 -11.18 -2.74
C ALA A 212 3.58 -10.84 -2.55
N ARG A 213 2.99 -10.14 -3.52
CA ARG A 213 1.53 -10.02 -3.65
C ARG A 213 0.98 -11.37 -4.06
N MET A 214 -0.01 -11.85 -3.31
CA MET A 214 -0.64 -13.16 -3.55
C MET A 214 -2.17 -13.07 -3.47
N TYR A 215 -2.85 -13.95 -4.20
CA TYR A 215 -4.32 -14.07 -4.20
C TYR A 215 -4.79 -15.52 -4.08
N ASN A 216 -5.91 -15.76 -3.39
CA ASN A 216 -6.46 -17.10 -3.24
C ASN A 216 -7.35 -17.58 -4.40
N LEU A 217 -8.00 -16.68 -5.15
CA LEU A 217 -8.88 -17.05 -6.26
C LEU A 217 -8.30 -16.65 -7.62
N PHE A 218 -8.02 -15.36 -7.82
CA PHE A 218 -7.50 -14.87 -9.11
C PHE A 218 -6.67 -13.59 -8.94
N ASP A 219 -5.75 -13.36 -9.88
CA ASP A 219 -5.05 -12.09 -10.02
C ASP A 219 -5.99 -11.08 -10.72
N PRO A 220 -6.31 -9.93 -10.09
CA PRO A 220 -7.22 -8.90 -10.63
C PRO A 220 -6.71 -8.20 -11.90
N LYS A 221 -5.43 -8.35 -12.26
CA LYS A 221 -4.80 -7.64 -13.40
C LYS A 221 -4.93 -6.11 -13.28
N LEU A 222 -4.59 -5.57 -12.11
CA LEU A 222 -4.49 -4.12 -11.89
C LEU A 222 -3.48 -3.47 -12.86
N PRO A 223 -3.62 -2.18 -13.20
CA PRO A 223 -2.70 -1.45 -14.08
C PRO A 223 -1.40 -1.12 -13.33
N LEU A 224 -0.54 -2.12 -13.10
CA LEU A 224 0.67 -2.00 -12.29
C LEU A 224 1.62 -0.91 -12.80
N GLU A 225 1.64 -0.64 -14.11
CA GLU A 225 2.41 0.43 -14.72
C GLU A 225 1.99 1.85 -14.28
N LYS A 226 0.81 1.98 -13.67
CA LYS A 226 0.27 3.23 -13.09
C LYS A 226 0.33 3.25 -11.56
N ILE A 227 0.80 2.18 -10.93
CA ILE A 227 0.91 2.03 -9.48
C ILE A 227 2.39 2.13 -9.11
N PHE A 228 2.82 3.33 -8.74
CA PHE A 228 4.20 3.62 -8.36
C PHE A 228 4.42 3.48 -6.85
N GLY A 229 3.34 3.45 -6.07
CA GLY A 229 3.34 3.12 -4.65
C GLY A 229 2.03 2.46 -4.28
N ILE A 230 2.06 1.23 -3.78
CA ILE A 230 0.86 0.62 -3.18
C ILE A 230 0.49 1.37 -1.89
N SER A 231 -0.75 1.22 -1.40
CA SER A 231 -1.21 1.94 -0.20
C SER A 231 -0.46 1.49 1.06
N SER A 232 -0.44 0.18 1.30
CA SER A 232 0.42 -0.47 2.30
C SER A 232 0.44 -1.99 2.09
N PHE A 233 1.47 -2.66 2.62
CA PHE A 233 1.53 -4.13 2.61
C PHE A 233 0.46 -4.80 3.47
N GLU A 234 -0.16 -4.07 4.39
CA GLU A 234 -1.07 -4.63 5.38
C GLU A 234 -2.55 -4.42 5.00
N LEU A 235 -2.83 -3.51 4.07
CA LEU A 235 -4.18 -3.11 3.70
C LEU A 235 -4.43 -3.16 2.19
N GLY A 236 -3.41 -3.35 1.36
CA GLY A 236 -3.55 -3.55 -0.08
C GLY A 236 -3.13 -2.37 -0.91
#